data_AF-A0AA36LQN8-F1
#
_entry.id   AF-A0AA36LQN8-F1
#
_cell.length_a   1.000
_cell.length_b   1.000
_cell.length_c   1.000
_cell.angle_alpha   90.00
_cell.angle_beta   90.00
_cell.angle_gamma   90.00
#
_symmetry.space_group_name_H-M   'P 1'
#
loop_
_entity.id
_entity.type
_entity.pdbx_description
1 polymer ?
#
loop_
_entity_poly.entity_id
_entity_poly.type
_entity_poly.pdbx_seq_one_letter_code
_entity_poly.pdbx_strand_id
1 'polypeptide(L)' 'MTTDFIGGALGSLSSAAAYQHAGWYGVASAGLVLRILNITTWRPVNDLIRQQINWPNELD' A
#
# COMPACT_ATOMS: atom_id res chain seq x y z
N MET A 1 -8.61 -3.37 14.14
CA MET A 1 -9.27 -2.17 14.72
C MET A 1 -8.28 -1.01 14.87
N THR A 2 -7.34 -1.02 15.83
CA THR A 2 -6.45 0.15 16.07
C THR A 2 -5.62 0.54 14.84
N THR A 3 -5.08 -0.44 14.11
CA THR A 3 -4.30 -0.18 12.89
C THR A 3 -5.14 0.43 11.77
N ASP A 4 -6.41 0.01 11.63
CA ASP A 4 -7.34 0.56 10.64
C ASP A 4 -7.67 2.02 10.96
N PHE A 5 -7.82 2.35 12.24
CA PHE A 5 -8.00 3.71 12.72
C PHE A 5 -6.77 4.60 12.47
N ILE A 6 -5.57 4.10 12.81
CA ILE A 6 -4.31 4.83 12.58
C ILE A 6 -4.09 5.05 11.08
N GLY A 7 -4.31 4.02 10.26
CA GLY A 7 -4.22 4.11 8.81
C GLY A 7 -5.21 5.10 8.22
N GLY A 8 -6.46 5.10 8.70
CA GLY A 8 -7.49 6.06 8.28
C GLY A 8 -7.14 7.51 8.64
N ALA A 9 -6.62 7.74 9.85
CA ALA A 9 -6.18 9.08 10.28
C ALA A 9 -4.97 9.58 9.47
N LEU A 10 -3.96 8.73 9.28
CA LEU A 10 -2.77 9.05 8.49
C LEU A 10 -3.10 9.26 7.01
N GLY A 11 -3.99 8.43 6.45
CA GLY A 11 -4.46 8.57 5.06
C GLY A 11 -5.22 9.87 4.83
N SER A 12 -6.06 10.25 5.78
CA SER A 12 -6.82 11.53 5.72
C SER A 12 -5.89 12.73 5.82
N LEU A 13 -4.95 12.72 6.76
CA LEU A 13 -3.96 13.80 6.93
C LEU A 13 -3.05 13.94 5.71
N SER A 14 -2.55 12.82 5.20
CA SER A 14 -1.67 12.79 4.02
C SER A 14 -2.41 13.29 2.77
N SER A 15 -3.68 12.93 2.60
CA SER A 15 -4.49 13.42 1.48
C SER A 15 -4.77 14.92 1.58
N ALA A 16 -5.08 15.44 2.78
CA ALA A 16 -5.27 16.87 2.99
C ALA A 16 -3.99 17.67 2.72
N ALA A 17 -2.84 17.21 3.21
CA ALA A 17 -1.55 17.85 2.96
C ALA A 17 -1.17 17.80 1.47
N ALA A 18 -1.32 16.64 0.82
CA ALA A 18 -1.01 16.50 -0.61
C ALA A 18 -1.92 17.37 -1.49
N TYR A 19 -3.20 17.53 -1.11
CA TYR A 19 -4.11 18.44 -1.80
C TYR A 19 -3.70 19.91 -1.65
N GLN A 20 -3.23 20.32 -0.47
CA GLN A 20 -2.74 21.69 -0.27
C GLN A 20 -1.49 22.00 -1.11
N HIS A 21 -0.60 21.03 -1.30
CA HIS A 21 0.65 21.23 -2.03
C HIS A 21 0.53 21.09 -3.55
N ALA A 22 -0.32 20.18 -4.05
CA ALA A 22 -0.39 19.86 -5.48
C ALA A 22 -1.80 19.52 -5.98
N GLY A 23 -2.84 19.90 -5.22
CA GLY A 23 -4.24 19.65 -5.58
C GLY A 23 -4.55 18.16 -5.75
N TRP A 24 -5.46 17.84 -6.68
CA TRP A 24 -5.87 16.46 -6.96
C TRP A 24 -4.72 15.55 -7.42
N TYR A 25 -3.74 16.09 -8.14
CA TYR A 25 -2.55 15.34 -8.55
C TYR A 25 -1.70 14.92 -7.34
N GLY A 26 -1.60 15.80 -6.33
CA GLY A 26 -0.95 15.48 -5.06
C GLY A 26 -1.61 14.29 -4.37
N VAL A 27 -2.94 14.31 -4.22
CA VAL A 27 -3.69 13.20 -3.60
C VAL A 27 -3.50 11.89 -4.37
N ALA A 28 -3.58 11.93 -5.70
CA ALA A 28 -3.36 10.76 -6.54
C ALA A 28 -1.93 10.20 -6.38
N SER A 29 -0.92 11.06 -6.36
CA SER A 29 0.47 10.66 -6.14
C SER A 29 0.70 10.06 -4.74
N ALA A 30 0.09 10.61 -3.70
CA ALA A 30 0.17 10.07 -2.34
C ALA A 30 -0.44 8.67 -2.26
N GLY A 31 -1.60 8.46 -2.90
CA GLY A 31 -2.21 7.14 -3.01
C GLY A 31 -1.35 6.14 -3.80
N LEU A 32 -0.73 6.59 -4.91
CA LEU A 32 0.19 5.78 -5.70
C LEU A 32 1.40 5.33 -4.87
N VAL A 33 2.03 6.25 -4.13
CA VAL A 33 3.19 5.95 -3.29
C VAL A 33 2.81 4.93 -2.20
N LEU A 34 1.69 5.11 -1.52
CA LEU A 34 1.21 4.15 -0.52
C LEU A 34 0.91 2.78 -1.12
N ARG A 35 0.33 2.74 -2.32
CA ARG A 35 0.07 1.49 -3.06
C ARG A 35 1.37 0.76 -3.40
N ILE A 36 2.38 1.49 -3.88
CA ILE A 36 3.69 0.93 -4.19
C ILE A 36 4.34 0.37 -2.92
N LEU A 37 4.36 1.14 -1.83
CA LEU A 37 4.92 0.69 -0.54
C LEU A 37 4.23 -0.59 -0.03
N ASN A 38 2.90 -0.67 -0.15
CA ASN A 38 2.15 -1.87 0.23
C ASN A 38 2.58 -3.10 -0.58
N ILE A 39 2.69 -2.94 -1.91
CA ILE A 39 3.11 -4.01 -2.81
C ILE A 39 4.55 -4.44 -2.50
N THR A 40 5.48 -3.49 -2.33
CA THR A 40 6.89 -3.78 -2.02
C THR A 40 7.05 -4.47 -0.65
N THR A 41 6.20 -4.15 0.31
CA THR A 41 6.22 -4.77 1.64
C THR A 41 5.69 -6.20 1.60
N TRP A 42 4.57 -6.44 0.89
CA TRP A 42 3.89 -7.73 0.97
C TRP A 42 4.35 -8.75 -0.06
N ARG A 43 4.80 -8.32 -1.26
CA ARG A 43 5.23 -9.24 -2.32
C ARG A 43 6.33 -10.22 -1.88
N PRO A 44 7.45 -9.78 -1.29
CA PRO A 44 8.52 -10.70 -0.91
C PRO A 44 8.06 -11.70 0.16
N VAL A 45 7.25 -11.23 1.12
CA VAL A 45 6.68 -12.08 2.17
C VAL A 45 5.76 -13.15 1.56
N ASN A 46 4.90 -12.75 0.62
CA ASN A 46 4.03 -13.67 -0.10
C ASN A 46 4.82 -14.70 -0.92
N ASP A 47 5.94 -14.30 -1.53
CA ASP A 47 6.80 -15.21 -2.30
C ASP A 47 7.49 -16.24 -1.38
N LEU A 48 7.98 -15.80 -0.22
CA LEU A 48 8.55 -16.70 0.80
C LEU A 48 7.52 -17.70 1.33
N ILE A 49 6.29 -17.23 1.61
CA ILE A 49 5.20 -18.10 2.06
C ILE A 49 4.86 -19.13 0.98
N ARG A 50 4.77 -18.71 -0.29
CA ARG A 50 4.49 -19.59 -1.42
C ARG A 50 5.54 -20.68 -1.58
N GLN A 51 6.83 -20.35 -1.37
CA GLN A 51 7.92 -21.33 -1.35
C GLN A 51 7.79 -22.31 -0.19
N GLN A 52 7.42 -21.82 1.00
CA GLN A 52 7.26 -22.67 2.19
C GLN A 52 6.11 -23.68 2.03
N ILE A 53 5.04 -23.33 1.33
CA ILE A 53 3.86 -24.19 1.16
C ILE A 53 3.84 -24.94 -0.18
N ASN A 54 4.92 -24.88 -0.96
CA ASN A 54 5.03 -25.46 -2.31
C ASN A 54 3.82 -25.10 -3.20
N TRP A 55 3.41 -23.82 -3.19
CA TRP A 55 2.27 -23.36 -3.97
C TRP A 55 2.58 -23.49 -5.47
N PRO A 56 1.72 -24.16 -6.27
CA PRO A 56 1.97 -24.33 -7.69
C PRO A 56 1.93 -22.97 -8.41
N ASN A 57 2.85 -22.77 -9.36
CA ASN A 57 2.80 -21.58 -10.21
C ASN A 57 1.54 -21.67 -11.09
N GLU A 58 0.67 -20.67 -11.02
CA GLU A 58 -0.60 -20.62 -11.78
C GLU A 58 -0.38 -20.40 -13.30
N LEU A 59 0.83 -20.65 -13.81
CA LEU A 59 1.26 -20.37 -15.19
C LEU A 59 1.81 -21.62 -15.93
N ASP A 60 1.44 -22.83 -15.48
CA ASP A 60 1.60 -24.08 -16.23
C ASP A 60 0.28 -24.52 -16.89
#